data_AF-A0A960ETP3-F1
#
_entry.id   AF-A0A960ETP3-F1
#
_cell.length_a   1.000
_cell.length_b   1.000
_cell.length_c   1.000
_cell.angle_alpha   90.00
_cell.angle_beta   90.00
_cell.angle_gamma   90.00
#
_symmetry.space_group_name_H-M   'P 1'
#
loop_
_entity.id
_entity.type
_entity.pdbx_description
1 polymer ?
#
loop_
_entity_poly.entity_id
_entity_poly.type
_entity_poly.pdbx_seq_one_letter_code
_entity_poly.pdbx_strand_id
1 'polypeptide(L)'
;MQRKHLPLSLGLLSCLTLSVACSDDGGGSNDEIGTSDTDTADTTDSTSETGTTDTTTTDTTDTTTVDDTTDTTDTTTTVDDTTDTTDTTTGELCGNGVIDDGEQCDDGDLNADDAACTSACQTAVCGDGLVQTDVEACDDGNADETDACTTLCAAPACDDGILSGAETDVDCGGGCGGCDFGLACSDAADCLSGNCLDNLCSYAASCKDLKDADANAEDGLYMIDIDGGGDLE
;
A
#
# COMPACT_ATOMS: atom_id res chain seq x y z
N MET A 1 -29.69 -52.49 -8.34
CA MET A 1 -30.54 -51.41 -7.81
C MET A 1 -30.21 -50.18 -8.62
N GLN A 2 -31.02 -49.89 -9.64
CA GLN A 2 -30.82 -48.77 -10.55
C GLN A 2 -31.17 -47.49 -9.79
N ARG A 3 -30.16 -46.71 -9.38
CA ARG A 3 -30.36 -45.35 -8.87
C ARG A 3 -30.88 -44.53 -10.05
N LYS A 4 -32.12 -44.06 -9.96
CA LYS A 4 -32.75 -43.22 -10.97
C LYS A 4 -31.94 -41.91 -11.09
N HIS A 5 -31.34 -41.67 -12.24
CA HIS A 5 -30.88 -40.34 -12.62
C HIS A 5 -32.09 -39.41 -12.71
N LEU A 6 -32.16 -38.44 -11.81
CA LEU A 6 -33.08 -37.30 -11.87
C LEU A 6 -32.34 -36.20 -12.66
N PRO A 7 -33.00 -35.49 -13.61
CA PRO A 7 -32.32 -34.50 -14.44
C PRO A 7 -31.87 -33.30 -13.59
N LEU A 8 -30.57 -33.01 -13.64
CA LEU A 8 -29.93 -31.82 -13.08
C LEU A 8 -30.70 -30.56 -13.51
N SER A 9 -31.16 -29.78 -12.54
CA SER A 9 -31.90 -28.54 -12.78
C SER A 9 -31.08 -27.37 -12.27
N LEU A 10 -30.09 -26.96 -13.06
CA LEU A 10 -29.46 -25.64 -12.89
C LEU A 10 -30.55 -24.58 -13.07
N GLY A 11 -30.98 -23.96 -11.98
CA GLY A 11 -32.07 -23.00 -11.96
C GLY A 11 -31.52 -21.58 -11.82
N LEU A 12 -31.82 -20.71 -12.79
CA LEU A 12 -31.57 -19.28 -12.63
C LEU A 12 -32.65 -18.70 -11.72
N LEU A 13 -32.29 -18.27 -10.51
CA LEU A 13 -33.25 -17.73 -9.53
C LEU A 13 -32.98 -16.24 -9.29
N SER A 14 -34.04 -15.44 -9.33
CA SER A 14 -33.97 -14.03 -8.95
C SER A 14 -34.06 -13.92 -7.43
N CYS A 15 -32.94 -13.59 -6.80
CA CYS A 15 -32.91 -13.28 -5.38
C CYS A 15 -33.28 -11.80 -5.23
N LEU A 16 -34.54 -11.56 -4.89
CA LEU A 16 -35.04 -10.24 -4.52
C LEU A 16 -35.27 -10.26 -3.01
N THR A 17 -34.68 -9.34 -2.27
CA THR A 17 -34.96 -9.14 -0.86
C THR A 17 -36.44 -8.76 -0.68
N LEU A 18 -37.28 -9.76 -0.41
CA LEU A 18 -38.63 -9.52 0.09
C LEU A 18 -38.51 -9.15 1.58
N SER A 19 -38.04 -7.91 1.83
CA SER A 19 -38.19 -7.10 3.04
C SER A 19 -38.73 -7.83 4.28
N VAL A 20 -37.89 -8.69 4.86
CA VAL A 20 -37.89 -8.94 6.30
C VAL A 20 -36.50 -8.55 6.77
N ALA A 21 -36.48 -7.42 7.46
CA ALA A 21 -35.30 -6.82 8.05
C ALA A 21 -34.50 -7.85 8.85
N CYS A 22 -33.21 -7.97 8.56
CA CYS A 22 -32.25 -8.11 9.64
C CYS A 22 -31.97 -6.67 10.09
N SER A 23 -32.60 -6.25 11.19
CA SER A 23 -32.27 -4.98 11.84
C SER A 23 -30.82 -5.04 12.28
N ASP A 24 -29.99 -4.25 11.62
CA ASP A 24 -28.71 -3.82 12.16
C ASP A 24 -29.01 -2.71 13.19
N ASP A 25 -29.27 -3.10 14.44
CA ASP A 25 -29.31 -2.19 15.59
C ASP A 25 -27.91 -2.17 16.21
N GLY A 26 -27.07 -1.25 15.74
CA GLY A 26 -25.64 -1.22 16.07
C GLY A 26 -24.94 0.15 16.14
N GLY A 27 -25.67 1.27 16.15
CA GLY A 27 -25.24 2.51 16.80
C GLY A 27 -24.21 3.41 16.09
N GLY A 28 -24.70 4.30 15.23
CA GLY A 28 -24.10 5.61 14.99
C GLY A 28 -24.88 6.68 15.75
N SER A 29 -24.22 7.47 16.60
CA SER A 29 -24.80 8.69 17.17
C SER A 29 -23.98 9.91 16.77
N ASN A 30 -24.38 10.52 15.65
CA ASN A 30 -24.09 11.91 15.31
C ASN A 30 -25.44 12.58 15.00
N ASP A 31 -26.06 13.22 16.00
CA ASP A 31 -27.16 14.18 15.84
C ASP A 31 -26.59 15.56 16.17
N GLU A 32 -26.39 16.45 15.19
CA GLU A 32 -27.35 17.41 14.60
C GLU A 32 -27.52 18.70 15.43
N ILE A 33 -26.79 19.72 14.95
CA ILE A 33 -27.18 21.12 14.65
C ILE A 33 -28.47 21.69 15.29
N GLY A 34 -28.37 22.87 15.94
CA GLY A 34 -29.52 23.74 16.18
C GLY A 34 -29.35 24.91 17.18
N THR A 35 -28.74 26.00 16.71
CA THR A 35 -28.86 27.44 17.11
C THR A 35 -29.69 27.88 18.33
N SER A 36 -29.12 28.76 19.18
CA SER A 36 -29.50 30.20 19.29
C SER A 36 -29.00 30.85 20.60
N ASP A 37 -28.13 31.85 20.44
CA ASP A 37 -27.98 33.13 21.14
C ASP A 37 -28.20 33.25 22.65
N THR A 38 -27.13 33.61 23.36
CA THR A 38 -27.13 34.82 24.22
C THR A 38 -25.74 35.47 24.18
N ASP A 39 -25.74 36.73 23.73
CA ASP A 39 -24.65 37.69 23.75
C ASP A 39 -24.00 37.87 25.13
N THR A 40 -22.71 38.17 25.17
CA THR A 40 -22.20 39.54 25.42
C THR A 40 -20.68 39.51 25.64
N ALA A 41 -19.99 40.14 24.68
CA ALA A 41 -18.76 40.92 24.76
C ALA A 41 -17.56 40.36 25.54
N ASP A 42 -16.40 40.25 24.88
CA ASP A 42 -15.49 41.39 24.91
C ASP A 42 -14.53 41.42 23.70
N THR A 43 -14.57 42.60 23.07
CA THR A 43 -13.66 43.30 22.15
C THR A 43 -12.38 42.58 21.68
N THR A 44 -12.21 42.29 20.38
CA THR A 44 -11.80 43.18 19.26
C THR A 44 -10.41 43.79 19.46
N ASP A 45 -9.49 43.83 18.50
CA ASP A 45 -9.52 43.48 17.08
C ASP A 45 -8.16 43.90 16.45
N SER A 46 -7.94 43.35 15.26
CA SER A 46 -7.15 43.89 14.13
C SER A 46 -5.65 43.62 14.13
N THR A 47 -5.18 42.64 13.34
CA THR A 47 -5.01 42.59 11.85
C THR A 47 -3.77 43.38 11.39
N SER A 48 -2.81 42.67 10.79
CA SER A 48 -2.50 42.69 9.33
C SER A 48 -1.96 44.06 8.89
N GLU A 49 -0.77 44.16 8.31
CA GLU A 49 -0.61 43.96 6.87
C GLU A 49 0.85 43.76 6.43
N THR A 50 0.93 43.04 5.31
CA THR A 50 2.03 42.91 4.35
C THR A 50 2.63 44.25 3.89
N GLY A 51 3.92 44.22 3.58
CA GLY A 51 4.73 45.42 3.33
C GLY A 51 4.61 46.10 1.97
N THR A 52 5.29 47.24 1.86
CA THR A 52 5.83 47.84 0.63
C THR A 52 6.88 48.91 0.97
N THR A 53 8.01 48.85 0.25
CA THR A 53 8.86 49.94 -0.28
C THR A 53 9.19 51.19 0.54
N ASP A 54 10.49 51.31 0.80
CA ASP A 54 11.42 52.31 0.26
C ASP A 54 11.36 53.80 0.70
N THR A 55 12.58 54.31 0.94
CA THR A 55 13.06 55.69 0.78
C THR A 55 12.85 56.70 1.93
N THR A 56 13.95 56.83 2.68
CA THR A 56 14.55 58.05 3.27
C THR A 56 13.70 58.95 4.17
N THR A 57 14.19 59.21 5.39
CA THR A 57 14.63 60.56 5.79
C THR A 57 15.55 60.47 7.02
N THR A 58 16.70 61.11 6.86
CA THR A 58 17.76 61.45 7.79
C THR A 58 17.27 62.19 9.03
N ASP A 59 17.75 61.82 10.23
CA ASP A 59 18.22 62.81 11.21
C ASP A 59 19.10 62.13 12.26
N THR A 60 20.43 62.16 12.10
CA THR A 60 21.40 63.17 12.60
C THR A 60 21.76 62.98 14.09
N THR A 61 23.08 62.93 14.34
CA THR A 61 23.81 62.94 15.63
C THR A 61 23.69 61.64 16.44
N ASP A 62 24.76 60.98 16.90
CA ASP A 62 25.96 61.54 17.51
C ASP A 62 27.13 60.53 17.47
N THR A 63 28.18 60.90 16.72
CA THR A 63 29.58 61.02 17.18
C THR A 63 30.24 59.86 17.95
N THR A 64 31.05 59.09 17.20
CA THR A 64 32.46 58.64 17.46
C THR A 64 32.82 58.02 18.82
N THR A 65 33.53 56.88 18.90
CA THR A 65 34.92 56.61 18.45
C THR A 65 35.12 55.08 18.24
N VAL A 66 35.50 54.54 17.08
CA VAL A 66 36.84 54.46 16.42
C VAL A 66 37.90 53.69 17.23
N ASP A 67 38.27 52.48 16.76
CA ASP A 67 39.59 52.10 16.18
C ASP A 67 39.54 50.57 15.94
N ASP A 68 39.39 50.03 14.72
CA ASP A 68 40.36 49.91 13.63
C ASP A 68 41.81 49.62 14.09
N THR A 69 42.32 48.42 13.79
CA THR A 69 43.50 48.27 12.92
C THR A 69 43.79 46.79 12.64
N THR A 70 44.00 46.56 11.35
CA THR A 70 44.61 45.43 10.66
C THR A 70 45.87 44.87 11.33
N ASP A 71 46.03 43.55 11.39
CA ASP A 71 47.31 42.95 11.00
C ASP A 71 47.20 41.49 10.53
N THR A 72 47.73 41.30 9.33
CA THR A 72 48.06 40.07 8.65
C THR A 72 49.12 39.26 9.40
N THR A 73 48.84 38.00 9.69
CA THR A 73 49.67 36.81 9.39
C THR A 73 49.21 35.69 10.29
N ASP A 74 48.34 34.82 9.80
CA ASP A 74 48.38 33.45 10.27
C ASP A 74 48.29 32.50 9.09
N THR A 75 49.41 31.83 8.87
CA THR A 75 49.58 30.80 7.86
C THR A 75 48.88 29.56 8.41
N THR A 76 47.57 29.48 8.21
CA THR A 76 46.82 28.24 8.45
C THR A 76 46.50 27.63 7.09
N THR A 77 47.35 26.65 6.77
CA THR A 77 47.12 25.56 5.82
C THR A 77 45.67 25.40 5.42
N THR A 78 45.43 25.41 4.10
CA THR A 78 44.27 24.77 3.47
C THR A 78 44.21 23.32 3.95
N VAL A 79 43.50 23.08 5.05
CA VAL A 79 42.90 21.79 5.33
C VAL A 79 41.55 21.86 4.65
N ASP A 80 41.61 21.64 3.34
CA ASP A 80 40.51 21.04 2.61
C ASP A 80 40.50 19.58 3.06
N ASP A 81 39.78 19.30 4.14
CA ASP A 81 39.60 17.94 4.64
C ASP A 81 38.18 17.85 5.18
N THR A 82 37.27 17.55 4.27
CA THR A 82 35.86 17.25 4.52
C THR A 82 35.67 15.83 5.05
N THR A 83 36.69 15.19 5.61
CA THR A 83 36.48 13.93 6.32
C THR A 83 36.03 14.22 7.74
N ASP A 84 34.72 14.45 7.88
CA ASP A 84 33.96 14.24 9.11
C ASP A 84 34.09 12.77 9.53
N THR A 85 35.26 12.43 10.09
CA THR A 85 35.54 11.11 10.65
C THR A 85 34.91 11.04 12.03
N THR A 86 33.58 10.91 12.06
CA THR A 86 32.86 10.33 13.20
C THR A 86 31.90 9.20 12.80
N ASP A 87 32.03 8.64 11.60
CA ASP A 87 31.36 7.38 11.24
C ASP A 87 32.25 6.18 11.56
N THR A 88 32.24 5.78 12.83
CA THR A 88 32.74 4.46 13.20
C THR A 88 31.74 3.39 12.77
N THR A 89 31.78 3.01 11.49
CA THR A 89 31.27 1.72 11.01
C THR A 89 31.81 1.45 9.61
N THR A 90 32.14 0.19 9.33
CA THR A 90 32.54 -0.41 8.04
C THR A 90 31.72 0.10 6.83
N GLY A 91 32.02 1.31 6.33
CA GLY A 91 31.25 2.03 5.31
C GLY A 91 31.95 3.26 4.72
N GLU A 92 33.25 3.47 4.98
CA GLU A 92 33.98 4.65 4.50
C GLU A 92 34.60 4.49 3.09
N LEU A 93 34.30 3.42 2.36
CA LEU A 93 34.76 3.20 0.98
C LEU A 93 33.62 3.14 -0.05
N CYS A 94 32.40 2.85 0.40
CA CYS A 94 31.29 2.72 -0.52
C CYS A 94 30.89 4.09 -1.10
N GLY A 95 30.78 4.17 -2.43
CA GLY A 95 30.42 5.40 -3.13
C GLY A 95 31.61 6.25 -3.56
N ASN A 96 32.84 5.73 -3.46
CA ASN A 96 34.04 6.43 -3.91
C ASN A 96 34.35 6.19 -5.41
N GLY A 97 33.60 5.29 -6.05
CA GLY A 97 33.72 4.91 -7.46
C GLY A 97 34.80 3.86 -7.75
N VAL A 98 35.30 3.16 -6.73
CA VAL A 98 36.21 2.02 -6.85
C VAL A 98 35.75 0.85 -5.99
N ILE A 99 35.75 -0.35 -6.56
CA ILE A 99 35.37 -1.56 -5.81
C ILE A 99 36.51 -1.94 -4.84
N ASP A 100 36.25 -1.78 -3.54
CA ASP A 100 37.16 -2.11 -2.45
C ASP A 100 36.88 -3.49 -1.81
N ASP A 101 37.72 -3.90 -0.84
CA ASP A 101 37.58 -5.21 -0.17
C ASP A 101 36.32 -5.24 0.69
N GLY A 102 35.35 -6.10 0.31
CA GLY A 102 34.06 -6.22 0.97
C GLY A 102 32.88 -5.66 0.16
N GLU A 103 33.15 -4.94 -0.92
CA GLU A 103 32.14 -4.42 -1.84
C GLU A 103 31.89 -5.39 -3.01
N GLN A 104 30.64 -5.50 -3.43
CA GLN A 104 30.27 -6.25 -4.64
C GLN A 104 30.19 -5.34 -5.88
N CYS A 105 29.95 -4.06 -5.66
CA CYS A 105 29.84 -3.01 -6.67
C CYS A 105 30.19 -1.66 -6.03
N ASP A 106 30.54 -0.67 -6.86
CA ASP A 106 30.61 0.72 -6.44
C ASP A 106 30.43 1.62 -7.67
N ASP A 107 29.22 2.14 -7.86
CA ASP A 107 28.88 3.10 -8.92
C ASP A 107 29.05 4.56 -8.45
N GLY A 108 29.69 4.78 -7.31
CA GLY A 108 29.98 6.09 -6.75
C GLY A 108 28.73 6.80 -6.24
N ASP A 109 28.55 8.06 -6.65
CA ASP A 109 27.35 8.86 -6.38
C ASP A 109 26.04 8.26 -6.96
N LEU A 110 26.15 7.23 -7.81
CA LEU A 110 24.99 6.53 -8.37
C LEU A 110 24.51 5.35 -7.50
N ASN A 111 25.21 5.04 -6.41
CA ASN A 111 24.74 4.03 -5.46
C ASN A 111 23.43 4.51 -4.83
N ALA A 112 22.41 3.65 -4.85
CA ALA A 112 21.11 3.93 -4.28
C ALA A 112 20.40 2.62 -3.97
N ASP A 113 19.51 2.63 -2.98
CA ASP A 113 18.77 1.43 -2.59
C ASP A 113 17.85 0.89 -3.71
N ASP A 114 17.51 1.73 -4.68
CA ASP A 114 16.72 1.35 -5.86
C ASP A 114 17.56 1.19 -7.14
N ALA A 115 18.89 1.17 -7.02
CA ALA A 115 19.82 1.00 -8.13
C ALA A 115 20.46 -0.40 -8.13
N ALA A 116 21.15 -0.73 -9.23
CA ALA A 116 21.89 -1.99 -9.36
C ALA A 116 22.98 -2.15 -8.29
N CYS A 117 23.54 -1.04 -7.82
CA CYS A 117 24.42 -0.99 -6.66
C CYS A 117 23.72 -0.26 -5.51
N THR A 118 23.45 -0.98 -4.44
CA THR A 118 22.78 -0.45 -3.23
C THR A 118 23.65 0.58 -2.52
N SER A 119 23.06 1.39 -1.64
CA SER A 119 23.83 2.32 -0.80
C SER A 119 24.84 1.64 0.13
N ALA A 120 24.76 0.31 0.27
CA ALA A 120 25.69 -0.53 1.02
C ALA A 120 26.79 -1.17 0.15
N CYS A 121 26.91 -0.78 -1.13
CA CYS A 121 27.85 -1.35 -2.10
C CYS A 121 27.69 -2.86 -2.31
N GLN A 122 26.45 -3.31 -2.17
CA GLN A 122 26.02 -4.66 -2.50
C GLN A 122 25.26 -4.61 -3.82
N THR A 123 25.47 -5.59 -4.68
CA THR A 123 24.64 -5.78 -5.86
C THR A 123 23.21 -6.05 -5.40
N ALA A 124 22.27 -5.27 -5.91
CA ALA A 124 20.87 -5.47 -5.61
C ALA A 124 20.40 -6.79 -6.23
N VAL A 125 19.66 -7.57 -5.45
CA VAL A 125 19.21 -8.91 -5.80
C VAL A 125 17.79 -9.13 -5.30
N CYS A 126 16.96 -9.75 -6.15
CA CYS A 126 15.65 -10.20 -5.74
C CYS A 126 15.67 -11.00 -4.42
N GLY A 127 14.89 -10.53 -3.45
CA GLY A 127 14.77 -11.05 -2.09
C GLY A 127 15.72 -10.38 -1.09
N ASP A 128 16.36 -9.25 -1.42
CA ASP A 128 17.17 -8.48 -0.47
C ASP A 128 16.38 -7.40 0.30
N GLY A 129 15.11 -7.23 -0.05
CA GLY A 129 14.18 -6.27 0.56
C GLY A 129 14.23 -4.89 -0.07
N LEU A 130 14.96 -4.71 -1.17
CA LEU A 130 15.10 -3.45 -1.88
C LEU A 130 14.60 -3.60 -3.33
N VAL A 131 13.68 -2.72 -3.74
CA VAL A 131 13.13 -2.77 -5.10
C VAL A 131 14.02 -1.97 -6.04
N GLN A 132 14.63 -2.66 -7.01
CA GLN A 132 15.37 -1.98 -8.07
C GLN A 132 14.43 -1.31 -9.08
N THR A 133 14.51 0.01 -9.18
CA THR A 133 13.72 0.80 -10.13
C THR A 133 13.98 0.34 -11.57
N ASP A 134 12.90 0.14 -12.33
CA ASP A 134 12.91 -0.30 -13.73
C ASP A 134 13.50 -1.70 -14.00
N VAL A 135 13.88 -2.46 -12.96
CA VAL A 135 14.40 -3.83 -13.07
C VAL A 135 13.45 -4.84 -12.41
N GLU A 136 13.00 -4.55 -11.19
CA GLU A 136 12.15 -5.40 -10.38
C GLU A 136 10.80 -4.71 -10.14
N ALA A 137 9.70 -5.48 -10.21
CA ALA A 137 8.36 -4.93 -9.98
C ALA A 137 8.02 -4.87 -8.48
N CYS A 138 8.66 -5.72 -7.68
CA CYS A 138 8.51 -5.84 -6.24
C CYS A 138 9.76 -6.51 -5.66
N ASP A 139 9.90 -6.47 -4.33
CA ASP A 139 10.83 -7.25 -3.53
C ASP A 139 10.28 -7.27 -2.10
N ASP A 140 10.01 -8.46 -1.54
CA ASP A 140 9.51 -8.63 -0.18
C ASP A 140 10.54 -9.25 0.78
N GLY A 141 11.81 -9.24 0.37
CA GLY A 141 12.95 -9.62 1.20
C GLY A 141 13.10 -11.11 1.41
N ASN A 142 12.46 -11.94 0.57
CA ASN A 142 12.60 -13.37 0.65
C ASN A 142 12.52 -14.04 -0.75
N ALA A 143 12.59 -15.38 -0.76
CA ALA A 143 12.56 -16.19 -1.98
C ALA A 143 11.42 -17.23 -1.92
N ASP A 144 10.27 -16.79 -1.42
CA ASP A 144 9.00 -17.47 -1.54
C ASP A 144 8.35 -17.06 -2.88
N GLU A 145 7.59 -17.97 -3.47
CA GLU A 145 6.89 -17.75 -4.74
C GLU A 145 5.40 -17.51 -4.53
N THR A 146 4.95 -17.60 -3.27
CA THR A 146 3.53 -17.63 -2.90
C THR A 146 3.04 -16.40 -2.15
N ASP A 147 3.91 -15.42 -1.91
CA ASP A 147 3.61 -14.19 -1.19
C ASP A 147 3.62 -12.97 -2.13
N ALA A 148 3.87 -11.78 -1.58
CA ALA A 148 3.61 -10.52 -2.25
C ALA A 148 4.52 -10.27 -3.46
N CYS A 149 5.63 -11.01 -3.56
CA CYS A 149 6.55 -10.95 -4.66
C CYS A 149 7.06 -12.33 -5.05
N THR A 150 7.05 -12.65 -6.34
CA THR A 150 7.59 -13.95 -6.79
C THR A 150 9.11 -13.99 -6.65
N THR A 151 9.70 -15.19 -6.67
CA THR A 151 11.17 -15.39 -6.73
C THR A 151 11.86 -14.79 -7.96
N LEU A 152 11.09 -14.29 -8.93
CA LEU A 152 11.58 -13.57 -10.10
C LEU A 152 11.43 -12.05 -9.97
N CYS A 153 11.05 -11.57 -8.78
CA CYS A 153 10.71 -10.18 -8.49
C CYS A 153 9.67 -9.59 -9.44
N ALA A 154 8.78 -10.46 -9.89
CA ALA A 154 7.57 -10.09 -10.60
C ALA A 154 6.42 -9.99 -9.60
N ALA A 155 5.58 -8.97 -9.80
CA ALA A 155 4.34 -8.85 -9.06
C ALA A 155 3.41 -10.04 -9.37
N PRO A 156 2.59 -10.47 -8.40
CA PRO A 156 1.56 -11.49 -8.60
C PRO A 156 0.70 -11.19 -9.83
N ALA A 157 0.45 -12.20 -10.67
CA ALA A 157 -0.33 -12.06 -11.88
C ALA A 157 -1.39 -13.16 -11.99
N CYS A 158 -2.62 -12.75 -12.32
CA CYS A 158 -3.79 -13.62 -12.41
C CYS A 158 -3.84 -14.55 -13.65
N ASP A 159 -2.69 -14.82 -14.28
CA ASP A 159 -2.58 -15.65 -15.50
C ASP A 159 -1.18 -16.28 -15.69
N ASP A 160 -0.41 -16.41 -14.61
CA ASP A 160 0.95 -16.95 -14.62
C ASP A 160 1.06 -18.42 -14.17
N GLY A 161 -0.03 -19.01 -13.68
CA GLY A 161 -0.11 -20.40 -13.26
C GLY A 161 0.48 -20.66 -11.87
N ILE A 162 0.70 -19.63 -11.07
CA ILE A 162 1.23 -19.68 -9.70
C ILE A 162 0.13 -19.20 -8.75
N LEU A 163 0.16 -19.66 -7.50
CA LEU A 163 -0.66 -19.11 -6.43
C LEU A 163 0.21 -18.11 -5.65
N SER A 164 0.01 -16.81 -5.88
CA SER A 164 0.85 -15.75 -5.33
C SER A 164 0.05 -14.54 -4.82
N GLY A 165 0.67 -13.77 -3.93
CA GLY A 165 0.10 -12.53 -3.41
C GLY A 165 -1.21 -12.70 -2.66
N ALA A 166 -2.28 -12.13 -3.21
CA ALA A 166 -3.62 -12.15 -2.63
C ALA A 166 -4.55 -13.19 -3.27
N GLU A 167 -4.04 -14.01 -4.20
CA GLU A 167 -4.82 -15.07 -4.82
C GLU A 167 -5.26 -16.11 -3.79
N THR A 168 -6.47 -16.63 -3.95
CA THR A 168 -7.00 -17.68 -3.07
C THR A 168 -6.90 -19.07 -3.68
N ASP A 169 -6.81 -19.14 -5.01
CA ASP A 169 -6.40 -20.32 -5.78
C ASP A 169 -5.55 -19.84 -6.97
N VAL A 170 -4.89 -20.76 -7.67
CA VAL A 170 -3.99 -20.42 -8.79
C VAL A 170 -4.70 -19.51 -9.80
N ASP A 171 -4.13 -18.32 -10.05
CA ASP A 171 -4.62 -17.31 -10.98
C ASP A 171 -6.01 -16.69 -10.65
N CYS A 172 -6.53 -16.82 -9.42
CA CYS A 172 -7.85 -16.29 -9.08
C CYS A 172 -8.07 -15.94 -7.59
N GLY A 173 -9.08 -15.10 -7.33
CA GLY A 173 -9.48 -14.67 -5.98
C GLY A 173 -8.64 -13.51 -5.40
N GLY A 174 -9.17 -12.88 -4.35
CA GLY A 174 -8.60 -11.75 -3.61
C GLY A 174 -8.26 -10.52 -4.44
N GLY A 175 -7.11 -10.54 -5.11
CA GLY A 175 -6.66 -9.48 -6.04
C GLY A 175 -7.05 -9.71 -7.50
N CYS A 176 -7.52 -10.90 -7.83
CA CYS A 176 -7.81 -11.36 -9.18
C CYS A 176 -9.32 -11.45 -9.48
N GLY A 177 -9.66 -11.88 -10.70
CA GLY A 177 -11.02 -12.29 -11.01
C GLY A 177 -11.47 -13.43 -10.09
N GLY A 178 -12.77 -13.54 -9.84
CA GLY A 178 -13.29 -14.63 -9.01
C GLY A 178 -12.94 -16.00 -9.60
N CYS A 179 -12.73 -16.97 -8.71
CA CYS A 179 -12.45 -18.36 -8.98
C CYS A 179 -13.69 -19.13 -9.45
N ASP A 180 -13.44 -20.16 -10.25
CA ASP A 180 -14.45 -21.12 -10.70
C ASP A 180 -14.95 -22.02 -9.55
N PHE A 181 -16.04 -22.75 -9.80
CA PHE A 181 -16.58 -23.71 -8.86
C PHE A 181 -15.54 -24.78 -8.47
N GLY A 182 -15.47 -25.10 -7.19
CA GLY A 182 -14.57 -26.12 -6.66
C GLY A 182 -13.14 -25.64 -6.42
N LEU A 183 -12.87 -24.35 -6.60
CA LEU A 183 -11.58 -23.73 -6.30
C LEU A 183 -11.58 -23.06 -4.93
N ALA A 184 -10.39 -22.87 -4.37
CA ALA A 184 -10.21 -22.30 -3.04
C ALA A 184 -10.59 -20.82 -2.98
N CYS A 185 -11.21 -20.43 -1.87
CA CYS A 185 -11.64 -19.06 -1.59
C CYS A 185 -11.50 -18.73 -0.12
N SER A 186 -11.36 -17.44 0.19
CA SER A 186 -11.39 -16.91 1.56
C SER A 186 -12.68 -16.12 1.82
N ASP A 187 -13.17 -15.43 0.80
CA ASP A 187 -14.37 -14.59 0.82
C ASP A 187 -15.29 -14.89 -0.36
N ALA A 188 -16.57 -14.54 -0.23
CA ALA A 188 -17.56 -14.73 -1.29
C ALA A 188 -17.19 -14.01 -2.60
N ALA A 189 -16.50 -12.87 -2.51
CA ALA A 189 -16.02 -12.10 -3.66
C ALA A 189 -14.92 -12.83 -4.46
N ASP A 190 -14.23 -13.79 -3.84
CA ASP A 190 -13.21 -14.60 -4.49
C ASP A 190 -13.82 -15.63 -5.44
N CYS A 191 -15.14 -15.79 -5.47
CA CYS A 191 -15.82 -16.77 -6.31
C CYS A 191 -16.67 -16.09 -7.38
N LEU A 192 -16.65 -16.61 -8.61
CA LEU A 192 -17.59 -16.17 -9.66
C LEU A 192 -19.06 -16.40 -9.27
N SER A 193 -19.31 -17.39 -8.40
CA SER A 193 -20.63 -17.67 -7.85
C SER A 193 -21.09 -16.65 -6.81
N GLY A 194 -20.17 -15.85 -6.24
CA GLY A 194 -20.44 -15.00 -5.09
C GLY A 194 -20.69 -15.80 -3.80
N ASN A 195 -20.22 -17.05 -3.71
CA ASN A 195 -20.42 -17.89 -2.55
C ASN A 195 -19.20 -18.77 -2.27
N CYS A 196 -18.55 -18.48 -1.14
CA CYS A 196 -17.48 -19.28 -0.57
C CYS A 196 -18.05 -20.08 0.60
N LEU A 197 -18.07 -21.42 0.49
CA LEU A 197 -18.55 -22.32 1.54
C LEU A 197 -17.46 -23.34 1.84
N ASP A 198 -17.09 -23.46 3.11
CA ASP A 198 -16.02 -24.37 3.57
C ASP A 198 -14.68 -24.18 2.82
N ASN A 199 -14.30 -22.92 2.54
CA ASN A 199 -13.13 -22.50 1.75
C ASN A 199 -13.15 -22.97 0.28
N LEU A 200 -14.33 -23.28 -0.26
CA LEU A 200 -14.51 -23.69 -1.64
C LEU A 200 -15.58 -22.84 -2.33
N CYS A 201 -15.29 -22.42 -3.56
CA CYS A 201 -16.28 -21.76 -4.39
C CYS A 201 -17.39 -22.75 -4.74
N SER A 202 -18.60 -22.44 -4.30
CA SER A 202 -19.77 -23.29 -4.49
C SER A 202 -20.95 -22.49 -5.00
N TYR A 203 -22.01 -23.18 -5.40
CA TYR A 203 -23.30 -22.53 -5.62
C TYR A 203 -24.15 -22.73 -4.38
N ALA A 204 -24.71 -21.65 -3.87
CA ALA A 204 -25.64 -21.73 -2.75
C ALA A 204 -26.89 -22.53 -3.13
N ALA A 205 -27.45 -23.28 -2.19
CA ALA A 205 -28.66 -24.06 -2.41
C ALA A 205 -29.93 -23.21 -2.47
N SER A 206 -29.88 -21.98 -1.95
CA SER A 206 -30.97 -21.02 -2.01
C SER A 206 -30.46 -19.59 -1.86
N CYS A 207 -31.31 -18.61 -2.20
CA CYS A 207 -31.04 -17.19 -1.92
C CYS A 207 -30.80 -16.91 -0.43
N LYS A 208 -31.38 -17.72 0.45
CA LYS A 208 -31.17 -17.60 1.88
C LYS A 208 -29.73 -17.97 2.24
N ASP A 209 -29.22 -19.06 1.65
CA ASP A 209 -27.84 -19.50 1.91
C ASP A 209 -26.82 -18.51 1.33
N LEU A 210 -27.13 -17.85 0.21
CA LEU A 210 -26.32 -16.71 -0.28
C LEU A 210 -26.28 -15.57 0.74
N LYS A 211 -27.43 -15.17 1.28
CA LYS A 211 -27.50 -14.05 2.24
C LYS A 211 -26.93 -14.39 3.61
N ASP A 212 -27.00 -15.66 4.00
CA ASP A 212 -26.39 -16.17 5.24
C ASP A 212 -24.85 -16.28 5.09
N ALA A 213 -24.33 -16.56 3.89
CA ALA A 213 -22.90 -16.59 3.59
C ALA A 213 -22.29 -15.19 3.37
N ASP A 214 -23.03 -14.28 2.73
CA ASP A 214 -22.64 -12.88 2.57
C ASP A 214 -23.84 -11.96 2.87
N ALA A 215 -23.79 -11.32 4.04
CA ALA A 215 -24.81 -10.39 4.48
C ALA A 215 -24.91 -9.14 3.58
N ASN A 216 -23.87 -8.84 2.81
CA ASN A 216 -23.81 -7.73 1.84
C ASN A 216 -24.14 -8.19 0.42
N ALA A 217 -24.48 -9.46 0.20
CA ALA A 217 -24.91 -9.93 -1.11
C ALA A 217 -26.07 -9.07 -1.63
N GLU A 218 -25.84 -8.45 -2.78
CA GLU A 218 -26.78 -7.55 -3.45
C GLU A 218 -27.96 -8.32 -4.06
N ASP A 219 -29.05 -7.63 -4.35
CA ASP A 219 -30.17 -8.23 -5.08
C ASP A 219 -29.81 -8.47 -6.55
N GLY A 220 -30.07 -9.67 -7.05
CA GLY A 220 -29.58 -10.04 -8.38
C GLY A 220 -30.05 -11.40 -8.89
N LEU A 221 -29.56 -11.74 -10.08
CA LEU A 221 -29.70 -13.08 -10.65
C LEU A 221 -28.49 -13.89 -10.23
N TYR A 222 -28.73 -14.97 -9.48
CA TYR A 222 -27.68 -15.87 -9.03
C TYR A 222 -27.92 -17.27 -9.59
N MET A 223 -26.81 -17.98 -9.82
CA MET A 223 -26.81 -19.40 -10.09
C MET A 223 -26.87 -20.11 -8.74
N ILE A 224 -27.93 -20.88 -8.50
CA ILE A 224 -28.12 -21.65 -7.27
C ILE A 224 -28.18 -23.14 -7.58
N ASP A 225 -27.60 -23.94 -6.70
CA ASP A 225 -27.63 -25.40 -6.78
C ASP A 225 -28.59 -25.97 -5.73
N ILE A 226 -29.88 -26.03 -6.07
CA ILE A 226 -30.98 -26.37 -5.15
C ILE A 226 -30.81 -27.75 -4.50
N ASP A 227 -30.10 -28.69 -5.14
CA ASP A 227 -29.94 -30.04 -4.59
C ASP A 227 -28.62 -30.27 -3.83
N GLY A 228 -27.69 -29.30 -3.86
CA GLY A 228 -26.43 -29.31 -3.11
C GLY A 228 -25.52 -30.50 -3.47
N GLY A 229 -25.76 -31.13 -4.61
CA GLY A 229 -25.01 -32.27 -5.11
C GLY A 229 -23.96 -31.79 -6.09
N GLY A 230 -22.70 -31.73 -5.64
CA GLY A 230 -21.56 -31.29 -6.44
C GLY A 230 -21.47 -31.91 -7.84
N ASP A 231 -20.88 -31.08 -8.70
CA ASP A 231 -20.39 -31.26 -10.07
C ASP A 231 -21.45 -31.69 -11.11
N LEU A 232 -21.61 -30.85 -12.13
CA LEU A 232 -22.44 -31.09 -13.30
C LEU A 232 -21.79 -32.15 -14.23
N GLU A 233 -21.60 -33.38 -13.76
CA GLU A 233 -21.22 -34.54 -14.59
C GLU A 233 -22.42 -35.37 -15.07
#